data_AF-A0A5B9GIY2-F1
#
_entry.id   AF-A0A5B9GIY2-F1
#
_cell.length_a   1.000
_cell.length_b   1.000
_cell.length_c   1.000
_cell.angle_alpha   90.00
_cell.angle_beta   90.00
_cell.angle_gamma   90.00
#
_symmetry.space_group_name_H-M   'P 1'
#
loop_
_entity.id
_entity.type
_entity.pdbx_description
1 polymer ?
#
loop_
_entity_poly.entity_id
_entity_poly.type
_entity_poly.pdbx_seq_one_letter_code
_entity_poly.pdbx_strand_id
1 'polypeptide(L)' 'MPTPFWRSPEIRDHISTLDRSGFAVEFLRRNAAYRRDYARLQRRIARRRVDAAAECAAFVHRWGLCFCPCSR' A
#
# COMPACT_ATOMS: atom_id res chain seq x y z
N MET A 1 -0.77 -26.79 19.36
CA MET A 1 0.27 -26.24 18.48
C MET A 1 -0.20 -24.89 17.96
N PRO A 2 0.56 -23.80 18.10
CA PRO A 2 0.18 -22.52 17.50
C PRO A 2 0.11 -22.67 15.98
N THR A 3 -0.95 -22.15 15.37
CA THR A 3 -1.06 -22.10 13.91
C THR A 3 0.03 -21.20 13.37
N PRO A 4 0.86 -21.69 12.42
CA PRO A 4 1.82 -20.83 11.74
C PRO A 4 1.08 -19.65 11.11
N PHE A 5 1.65 -18.44 11.17
CA PHE A 5 1.00 -17.22 10.67
C PHE A 5 0.55 -17.34 9.20
N TRP A 6 1.26 -18.13 8.39
CA TRP A 6 0.94 -18.39 6.98
C TRP A 6 -0.25 -19.34 6.77
N ARG A 7 -0.74 -20.00 7.83
CA ARG A 7 -2.00 -20.78 7.87
C ARG A 7 -3.09 -20.11 8.71
N SER A 8 -2.93 -18.84 9.09
CA SER A 8 -3.95 -18.13 9.84
C SER A 8 -5.26 -18.05 9.03
N PRO A 9 -6.40 -18.52 9.58
CA PRO A 9 -7.71 -18.36 8.96
C PRO A 9 -8.05 -16.89 8.71
N GLU A 10 -7.71 -16.02 9.67
CA GLU A 10 -7.96 -14.58 9.60
C GLU A 10 -7.27 -13.92 8.39
N ILE A 11 -6.01 -14.31 8.12
CA ILE A 11 -5.27 -13.81 6.96
C ILE A 11 -5.88 -14.33 5.66
N ARG A 12 -6.33 -15.58 5.64
CA ARG A 12 -6.99 -16.16 4.47
C ARG A 12 -8.31 -15.46 4.17
N ASP A 13 -9.14 -15.27 5.19
CA ASP A 13 -10.44 -14.60 5.05
C ASP A 13 -10.24 -13.16 4.58
N HIS A 14 -9.30 -12.42 5.19
CA HIS A 14 -8.95 -11.07 4.74
C HIS A 14 -8.51 -11.04 3.28
N ILE A 15 -7.55 -11.89 2.88
CA ILE A 15 -7.04 -11.93 1.50
C ILE A 15 -8.14 -12.34 0.51
N SER A 16 -9.06 -13.23 0.90
CA SER A 16 -10.15 -13.69 0.03
C SER A 16 -11.14 -12.58 -0.36
N THR A 17 -11.23 -11.52 0.45
CA THR A 17 -12.07 -10.35 0.16
C THR A 17 -11.40 -9.32 -0.75
N LEU A 18 -10.09 -9.44 -0.98
CA LEU A 18 -9.34 -8.49 -1.80
C LEU A 18 -9.44 -8.86 -3.28
N ASP A 19 -9.59 -7.84 -4.12
CA ASP A 19 -9.37 -7.99 -5.54
C ASP A 19 -7.86 -8.16 -5.84
N ARG A 20 -7.52 -8.41 -7.11
CA ARG A 20 -6.12 -8.62 -7.52
C ARG A 20 -5.23 -7.43 -7.15
N SER A 21 -5.76 -6.20 -7.23
CA SER A 21 -5.00 -5.00 -6.88
C SER A 21 -4.82 -4.86 -5.37
N GLY A 22 -5.86 -5.09 -4.58
CA GLY A 22 -5.81 -5.12 -3.12
C GLY A 22 -4.81 -6.16 -2.61
N PHE A 23 -4.80 -7.36 -3.21
CA PHE A 23 -3.82 -8.39 -2.86
C PHE A 23 -2.37 -7.96 -3.16
N ALA A 24 -2.12 -7.27 -4.29
CA ALA A 24 -0.78 -6.79 -4.61
C ALA A 24 -0.26 -5.74 -3.60
N VAL A 25 -1.15 -4.87 -3.11
CA VAL A 25 -0.82 -3.84 -2.10
C VAL A 25 -0.39 -4.46 -0.77
N GLU A 26 -0.89 -5.65 -0.42
CA GLU A 26 -0.48 -6.35 0.80
C GLU A 26 1.01 -6.71 0.82
N PHE A 27 1.64 -6.97 -0.33
CA PHE A 27 3.09 -7.16 -0.43
C PHE A 27 3.84 -5.85 -0.15
N LEU A 28 3.35 -4.74 -0.70
CA LEU A 28 3.95 -3.43 -0.47
C LEU A 28 3.83 -2.99 1.00
N ARG A 29 2.70 -3.26 1.63
CA ARG A 29 2.47 -2.96 3.06
C ARG A 29 3.47 -3.67 3.98
N ARG A 30 3.96 -4.85 3.59
CA ARG A 30 4.98 -5.59 4.35
C ARG A 30 6.41 -5.09 4.09
N ASN A 31 6.64 -4.31 3.04
CA ASN A 31 7.94 -3.74 2.73
C ASN A 31 8.28 -2.54 3.66
N ALA A 32 9.36 -2.65 4.43
CA ALA A 32 9.76 -1.62 5.39
C ALA A 32 10.12 -0.27 4.72
N ALA A 33 10.72 -0.30 3.52
CA ALA A 33 11.03 0.93 2.78
C ALA A 33 9.75 1.60 2.31
N TYR A 34 8.78 0.84 1.79
CA TYR A 34 7.46 1.35 1.39
C TYR A 34 6.77 2.05 2.55
N ARG A 35 6.71 1.40 3.72
CA ARG A 35 6.11 1.98 4.93
C ARG A 35 6.78 3.29 5.34
N ARG A 36 8.10 3.36 5.30
CA ARG A 36 8.87 4.57 5.64
C ARG A 36 8.60 5.71 4.68
N ASP A 37 8.54 5.41 3.38
CA ASP A 37 8.30 6.39 2.34
C ASP A 37 6.86 6.89 2.35
N TYR A 38 5.90 5.99 2.55
CA TYR A 38 4.49 6.35 2.72
C TYR A 38 4.30 7.26 3.95
N ALA A 39 4.90 6.92 5.09
CA ALA A 39 4.86 7.77 6.29
C ALA A 39 5.56 9.13 6.08
N ARG A 40 6.59 9.19 5.22
CA ARG A 40 7.25 10.45 4.86
C ARG A 40 6.33 11.32 3.99
N LEU A 41 5.69 10.73 2.98
CA LEU A 41 4.72 11.39 2.12
C LEU A 41 3.58 12.00 2.95
N GLN A 42 2.95 11.19 3.82
CA GLN A 42 1.87 11.63 4.70
C GLN A 42 2.27 12.84 5.56
N ARG A 43 3.47 12.81 6.16
CA ARG A 43 3.98 13.94 6.96
C ARG A 43 4.26 15.19 6.14
N ARG A 44 4.71 15.06 4.88
CA ARG A 44 4.95 16.20 3.99
C ARG A 44 3.65 16.87 3.56
N ILE A 45 2.66 16.07 3.15
CA ILE A 45 1.32 16.53 2.76
C ILE A 45 0.63 17.22 3.95
N ALA A 46 0.64 16.60 5.14
CA ALA A 46 0.01 17.16 6.34
C ALA A 46 0.60 18.52 6.74
N ARG A 47 1.90 18.73 6.51
CA ARG A 47 2.58 20.01 6.79
C ARG A 47 2.27 21.08 5.73
N ARG A 48 1.58 20.75 4.63
CA ARG A 48 1.28 21.63 3.48
C ARG A 48 2.51 22.38 2.94
N ARG A 49 3.69 21.79 3.08
CA ARG A 49 4.98 22.36 2.65
C ARG A 49 5.33 22.04 1.20
N VAL A 50 4.50 21.25 0.54
CA VAL A 50 4.74 20.66 -0.77
C VAL A 50 3.42 20.59 -1.53
N ASP A 51 3.50 20.55 -2.85
CA ASP A 51 2.37 20.15 -3.69
C ASP A 51 2.07 18.66 -3.46
N ALA A 52 0.89 18.38 -2.92
CA ALA A 52 0.45 17.03 -2.62
C ALA A 52 0.29 16.18 -3.88
N ALA A 53 -0.13 16.77 -5.00
CA ALA A 53 -0.31 16.03 -6.25
C ALA A 53 1.05 15.60 -6.83
N ALA A 54 2.02 16.51 -6.86
CA ALA A 54 3.37 16.21 -7.33
C ALA A 54 4.08 15.14 -6.48
N GLU A 55 3.98 15.22 -5.15
CA GLU A 55 4.59 14.23 -4.26
C GLU A 55 3.92 12.86 -4.35
N CYS A 56 2.59 12.82 -4.52
CA CYS A 56 1.87 11.58 -4.80
C CYS A 56 2.30 10.98 -6.14
N ALA A 57 2.42 11.77 -7.21
CA ALA A 57 2.88 11.30 -8.51
C ALA A 57 4.30 10.69 -8.44
N ALA A 58 5.23 11.37 -7.75
CA ALA A 58 6.57 10.87 -7.53
C ALA A 58 6.59 9.56 -6.71
N PHE A 59 5.73 9.46 -5.69
CA PHE A 59 5.58 8.24 -4.90
C PHE A 59 5.05 7.07 -5.72
N VAL A 60 4.02 7.31 -6.53
CA VAL A 60 3.40 6.34 -7.43
C VAL A 60 4.42 5.82 -8.45
N HIS A 61 5.15 6.73 -9.11
CA HIS A 61 6.20 6.36 -10.07
C HIS A 61 7.30 5.52 -9.42
N ARG A 62 7.76 5.90 -8.22
CA ARG A 62 8.85 5.19 -7.53
C ARG A 62 8.47 3.75 -7.15
N TRP A 63 7.22 3.53 -6.76
CA TRP A 63 6.73 2.22 -6.33
C TRP A 63 6.03 1.43 -7.43
N GLY A 64 5.99 1.96 -8.67
CA GLY A 64 5.33 1.31 -9.80
C GLY A 64 3.83 1.09 -9.58
N LEU A 65 3.20 1.98 -8.80
CA LEU A 65 1.77 1.91 -8.55
C LEU A 65 1.03 2.38 -9.80
N CYS A 66 0.10 1.58 -10.30
CA CYS A 66 -0.83 1.99 -11.33
C CYS A 66 -2.23 1.88 -10.75
N PHE A 67 -2.78 3.01 -10.30
CA PHE A 67 -4.21 3.09 -10.04
C PHE A 67 -4.86 3.35 -11.40
N CYS A 68 -5.30 2.30 -12.08
CA CYS A 68 -6.11 2.47 -13.28
C CYS A 68 -7.33 3.34 -12.89
N PRO A 69 -7.56 4.50 -13.52
CA PRO A 69 -8.74 5.32 -13.24
C PRO A 69 -10.06 4.67 -13.68
N CYS A 70 -10.02 3.47 -14.27
CA CYS A 70 -11.17 2.71 -14.70
C CYS A 70 -11.17 1.31 -14.08
N SER A 71 -11.85 1.15 -12.95
CA SER A 71 -12.67 -0.05 -12.73
C SER A 71 -14.11 0.38 -13.00
N ARG A 72 -14.64 -0.10 -14.12
CA ARG A 72 -16.04 0.03 -14.51
C ARG A 72 -16.89 -0.94 -13.69
#